data_AF-A0A558RD91-F1
#
_entry.id   AF-A0A558RD91-F1
#
_cell.length_a   1.000
_cell.length_b   1.000
_cell.length_c   1.000
_cell.angle_alpha   90.00
_cell.angle_beta   90.00
_cell.angle_gamma   90.00
#
_symmetry.space_group_name_H-M   'P 1'
#
loop_
_entity.id
_entity.type
_entity.pdbx_description
1 polymer ?
#
loop_
_entity_poly.entity_id
_entity_poly.type
_entity_poly.pdbx_seq_one_letter_code
_entity_poly.pdbx_strand_id
1 'polypeptide(L)'
;MTGLAVAPVESQVPVPDAPMTVMPLPLDRTVATPPLPAPTLTSAQAKLLRQMLDGASAHGLTADPAKSSVQPVALGPDDPALIGAVMDHARALHAGRLTKADYLPAWGLRPAAYDPWPGFVAAVTQDRLASWIASLPPPYAGYDALRRGLTTYRQIEASGGWPVVPAGPDIGPGSSGPRVVALRKRLAVEDKDADLGTSDKFDTKLAEHVRRAQKRYGLEPTGTAGQQTLAALNVPAAQRVRQIVANMERWRWLPADLPADRIQVNIAAAVLTMFKGDTPVTSMRAVTGRPGDETPMLQSSIHSIVINPPWNVPQSIAKKELMPKGAAYLKRAGFKIIPLDGGGTRLQQKPGEGNSLGRIKFDFDNPYGVYLHDTSSRATFSRYARMVSHGCVRLERPVDLAELALTGDAKWEGDAVQAAIDKGDTVRARLPQPISVYLLYWTAFASANGQVSFRADPYGWDDTLANKVAASARRAPVVTASVSGGA
;
A
#
# COMPACT_ATOMS: atom_id res chain seq x y z
N MET A 1 15.67 -43.37 -59.99
CA MET A 1 15.31 -42.02 -60.48
C MET A 1 13.84 -41.80 -60.24
N THR A 2 13.50 -40.87 -59.34
CA THR A 2 12.47 -39.82 -59.43
C THR A 2 12.18 -39.34 -58.00
N GLY A 3 12.71 -38.16 -57.70
CA GLY A 3 12.58 -37.49 -56.41
C GLY A 3 11.27 -36.72 -56.31
N LEU A 4 10.72 -36.69 -55.09
CA LEU A 4 9.60 -35.83 -54.72
C LEU A 4 10.16 -34.51 -54.17
N ALA A 5 9.81 -33.44 -54.86
CA ALA A 5 10.24 -32.07 -54.56
C ALA A 5 9.52 -31.52 -53.33
N VAL A 6 10.30 -30.96 -52.41
CA VAL A 6 9.87 -30.21 -51.23
C VAL A 6 9.58 -28.76 -51.67
N ALA A 7 8.39 -28.26 -51.33
CA ALA A 7 8.03 -26.85 -51.54
C ALA A 7 8.83 -25.94 -50.58
N PRO A 8 9.28 -24.75 -51.01
CA PRO A 8 10.08 -23.87 -50.18
C PRO A 8 9.22 -23.16 -49.12
N VAL A 9 9.80 -23.03 -47.92
CA VAL A 9 9.28 -22.22 -46.82
C VAL A 9 9.42 -20.76 -47.21
N GLU A 10 8.30 -20.02 -47.26
CA GLU A 10 8.30 -18.57 -47.40
C GLU A 10 9.07 -17.92 -46.24
N SER A 11 10.16 -17.25 -46.61
CA SER A 11 10.95 -16.40 -45.74
C SER A 11 10.10 -15.22 -45.25
N GLN A 12 9.88 -15.13 -43.94
CA GLN A 12 9.41 -13.89 -43.32
C GLN A 12 10.45 -12.80 -43.58
N VAL A 13 10.04 -11.78 -44.35
CA VAL A 13 10.80 -10.56 -44.61
C VAL A 13 11.10 -9.90 -43.26
N PRO A 14 12.35 -9.47 -42.99
CA PRO A 14 12.65 -8.70 -41.80
C PRO A 14 11.91 -7.37 -41.88
N VAL A 15 11.10 -7.08 -40.87
CA VAL A 15 10.54 -5.75 -40.65
C VAL A 15 11.73 -4.82 -40.40
N PRO A 16 11.93 -3.77 -41.21
CA PRO A 16 13.01 -2.82 -40.95
C PRO A 16 12.75 -2.13 -39.61
N ASP A 17 13.80 -1.98 -38.81
CA ASP A 17 13.83 -1.05 -37.68
C ASP A 17 13.54 0.36 -38.22
N ALA A 18 12.26 0.71 -38.26
CA ALA A 18 11.88 2.10 -38.36
C ALA A 18 12.40 2.76 -37.08
N PRO A 19 13.27 3.79 -37.17
CA PRO A 19 13.59 4.57 -35.99
C PRO A 19 12.25 5.03 -35.43
N MET A 20 11.97 4.70 -34.16
CA MET A 20 10.89 5.35 -33.46
C MET A 20 11.24 6.83 -33.45
N THR A 21 10.67 7.58 -34.39
CA THR A 21 10.58 9.02 -34.30
C THR A 21 9.75 9.24 -33.05
N VAL A 22 10.43 9.43 -31.92
CA VAL A 22 9.83 10.04 -30.74
C VAL A 22 9.34 11.37 -31.27
N MET A 23 8.04 11.47 -31.61
CA MET A 23 7.44 12.77 -31.79
C MET A 23 7.77 13.50 -30.49
N PRO A 24 8.52 14.62 -30.52
CA PRO A 24 8.67 15.41 -29.32
C PRO A 24 7.24 15.65 -28.83
N LEU A 25 6.97 15.27 -27.57
CA LEU A 25 5.78 15.74 -26.88
C LEU A 25 5.67 17.23 -27.24
N PRO A 26 4.50 17.72 -27.69
CA PRO A 26 4.35 19.16 -27.89
C PRO A 26 4.96 19.81 -26.66
N LEU A 27 5.97 20.66 -26.88
CA LEU A 27 6.52 21.46 -25.80
C LEU A 27 5.29 22.11 -25.19
N ASP A 28 4.90 21.64 -24.01
CA ASP A 28 3.91 22.30 -23.20
C ASP A 28 4.57 23.64 -22.89
N ARG A 29 4.39 24.60 -23.81
CA ARG A 29 4.51 26.00 -23.52
C ARG A 29 3.32 26.28 -22.62
N THR A 30 3.41 25.79 -21.38
CA THR A 30 2.71 26.39 -20.27
C THR A 30 3.22 27.82 -20.26
N VAL A 31 2.48 28.72 -20.91
CA VAL A 31 2.62 30.14 -20.68
C VAL A 31 2.45 30.28 -19.18
N ALA A 32 3.55 30.51 -18.47
CA ALA A 32 3.53 30.66 -17.03
C ALA A 32 2.58 31.82 -16.73
N THR A 33 1.38 31.51 -16.25
CA THR A 33 0.44 32.52 -15.79
C THR A 33 1.17 33.28 -14.69
N PRO A 34 1.20 34.63 -14.73
CA PRO A 34 1.82 35.39 -13.66
C PRO A 34 1.20 34.97 -12.33
N PRO A 35 2.01 34.81 -11.27
CA PRO A 35 1.51 34.33 -9.99
C PRO A 35 0.41 35.26 -9.49
N LEU A 36 -0.74 34.69 -9.09
CA LEU A 36 -1.83 35.45 -8.51
C LEU A 36 -1.32 36.25 -7.31
N PRO A 37 -1.71 37.52 -7.13
CA PRO A 37 -1.28 38.31 -5.99
C PRO A 37 -1.77 37.69 -4.69
N ALA A 38 -1.01 37.89 -3.61
CA ALA A 38 -1.41 37.45 -2.28
C ALA A 38 -2.70 38.16 -1.86
N PRO A 39 -3.73 37.44 -1.37
CA PRO A 39 -4.96 38.06 -0.94
C PRO A 39 -4.79 38.67 0.45
N THR A 40 -5.50 39.76 0.74
CA THR A 40 -5.58 40.32 2.10
C THR A 40 -6.55 39.49 2.94
N LEU A 41 -6.09 39.02 4.10
CA LEU A 41 -6.91 38.22 5.01
C LEU A 41 -7.74 39.09 5.95
N THR A 42 -9.01 38.74 6.14
CA THR A 42 -9.76 39.27 7.28
C THR A 42 -9.29 38.61 8.59
N SER A 43 -9.55 39.24 9.74
CA SER A 43 -9.25 38.65 11.06
C SER A 43 -9.94 37.29 11.27
N ALA A 44 -11.14 37.11 10.71
CA ALA A 44 -11.88 35.85 10.76
C ALA A 44 -11.18 34.75 9.93
N GLN A 45 -10.74 35.08 8.72
CA GLN A 45 -10.00 34.16 7.85
C GLN A 45 -8.65 33.79 8.47
N ALA A 46 -7.91 34.76 9.01
CA ALA A 46 -6.65 34.49 9.73
C ALA A 46 -6.85 33.60 10.97
N LYS A 47 -7.98 33.74 11.69
CA LYS A 47 -8.34 32.83 12.78
C LYS A 47 -8.58 31.40 12.28
N LEU A 48 -9.30 31.24 11.18
CA LEU A 48 -9.59 29.94 10.58
C LEU A 48 -8.30 29.23 10.10
N LEU A 49 -7.38 29.97 9.50
CA LEU A 49 -6.06 29.45 9.11
C LEU A 49 -5.25 28.97 10.31
N ARG A 50 -5.24 29.72 11.42
CA ARG A 50 -4.58 29.27 12.65
C ARG A 50 -5.20 28.00 13.21
N GLN A 51 -6.53 27.89 13.21
CA GLN A 51 -7.22 26.66 13.62
C GLN A 51 -6.85 25.45 12.75
N MET A 52 -6.67 25.64 11.44
CA MET A 52 -6.17 24.60 10.55
C MET A 52 -4.75 24.15 10.95
N LEU A 53 -3.85 25.10 11.23
CA LEU A 53 -2.49 24.80 11.67
C LEU A 53 -2.46 24.07 13.03
N ASP A 54 -3.28 24.49 13.99
CA ASP A 54 -3.43 23.82 15.30
C ASP A 54 -3.94 22.38 15.16
N GLY A 55 -4.78 22.13 14.15
CA GLY A 55 -5.29 20.81 13.78
C GLY A 55 -4.27 19.87 13.13
N ALA A 56 -3.05 20.33 12.81
CA ALA A 56 -2.02 19.54 12.12
C ALA A 56 -1.70 18.23 12.84
N SER A 57 -1.71 18.25 14.17
CA SER A 57 -1.41 17.05 14.96
C SER A 57 -2.42 15.94 14.65
N ALA A 58 -3.72 16.24 14.56
CA ALA A 58 -4.76 15.25 14.25
C ALA A 58 -4.52 14.56 12.89
N HIS A 59 -3.84 15.24 11.97
CA HIS A 59 -3.44 14.70 10.68
C HIS A 59 -2.09 13.97 10.69
N GLY A 60 -1.45 13.79 11.85
CA GLY A 60 -0.12 13.18 11.91
C GLY A 60 0.97 14.07 11.30
N LEU A 61 0.71 15.37 11.14
CA LEU A 61 1.62 16.34 10.52
C LEU A 61 2.50 17.08 11.54
N THR A 62 2.55 16.66 12.79
CA THR A 62 3.46 17.22 13.79
C THR A 62 4.44 16.16 14.25
N ALA A 63 5.70 16.54 14.45
CA ALA A 63 6.55 15.77 15.34
C ALA A 63 5.88 15.76 16.73
N ASP A 64 6.01 14.65 17.45
CA ASP A 64 5.48 14.41 18.80
C ASP A 64 5.17 15.72 19.57
N PRO A 65 3.88 16.05 19.81
CA PRO A 65 3.49 17.29 20.49
C PRO A 65 4.15 17.47 21.85
N ALA A 66 4.47 16.37 22.55
CA ALA A 66 5.16 16.42 23.84
C ALA A 66 6.65 16.80 23.74
N LYS A 67 7.22 16.73 22.54
CA LYS A 67 8.62 17.09 22.22
C LYS A 67 8.74 18.29 21.29
N SER A 68 7.62 18.81 20.79
CA SER A 68 7.60 19.99 19.94
C SER A 68 7.51 21.23 20.82
N SER A 69 8.64 21.92 20.98
CA SER A 69 8.72 23.24 21.63
C SER A 69 8.18 24.37 20.75
N VAL A 70 7.44 24.04 19.68
CA VAL A 70 6.85 25.03 18.78
C VAL A 70 5.64 25.60 19.49
N GLN A 71 5.83 26.75 20.12
CA GLN A 71 4.70 27.55 20.60
C GLN A 71 3.79 27.90 19.42
N PRO A 72 2.46 27.94 19.60
CA PRO A 72 1.56 28.47 18.57
C PRO A 72 2.03 29.89 18.26
N VAL A 73 2.59 30.09 17.07
CA VAL A 73 3.04 31.42 16.68
C VAL A 73 1.78 32.28 16.59
N ALA A 74 1.70 33.34 17.40
CA ALA A 74 0.62 34.31 17.35
C ALA A 74 0.80 35.19 16.10
N LEU A 75 0.69 34.58 14.92
CA LEU A 75 0.79 35.25 13.63
C LEU A 75 -0.43 36.15 13.46
N GLY A 76 -0.19 37.45 13.24
CA GLY A 76 -1.23 38.42 12.90
C GLY A 76 -1.82 38.16 11.50
N PRO A 77 -2.98 38.75 11.16
CA PRO A 77 -3.56 38.63 9.83
C PRO A 77 -2.66 39.14 8.70
N ASP A 78 -1.77 40.09 9.01
CA ASP A 78 -0.82 40.69 8.06
C ASP A 78 0.56 40.02 8.08
N ASP A 79 0.75 38.96 8.88
CA ASP A 79 2.04 38.27 8.99
C ASP A 79 2.28 37.36 7.77
N PRO A 80 3.26 37.64 6.90
CA PRO A 80 3.56 36.82 5.72
C PRO A 80 3.89 35.36 6.07
N ALA A 81 4.38 35.10 7.29
CA ALA A 81 4.71 33.77 7.73
C ALA A 81 3.46 32.89 7.94
N LEU A 82 2.27 33.47 8.18
CA LEU A 82 1.02 32.72 8.24
C LEU A 82 0.70 32.06 6.90
N ILE A 83 0.79 32.83 5.82
CA ILE A 83 0.51 32.33 4.47
C ILE A 83 1.52 31.22 4.11
N GLY A 84 2.81 31.42 4.39
CA GLY A 84 3.83 30.39 4.18
C GLY A 84 3.51 29.08 4.91
N ALA A 85 3.21 29.16 6.20
CA ALA A 85 2.84 27.98 7.01
C ALA A 85 1.58 27.27 6.49
N VAL A 86 0.58 28.03 6.03
CA VAL A 86 -0.66 27.49 5.45
C VAL A 86 -0.39 26.79 4.12
N MET A 87 0.46 27.33 3.25
CA MET A 87 0.83 26.68 1.99
C MET A 87 1.58 25.37 2.22
N ASP A 88 2.51 25.36 3.18
CA ASP A 88 3.24 24.14 3.54
C ASP A 88 2.32 23.10 4.18
N HIS A 89 1.41 23.52 5.06
CA HIS A 89 0.42 22.63 5.63
C HIS A 89 -0.52 22.07 4.55
N ALA A 90 -1.02 22.90 3.64
CA ALA A 90 -1.92 22.48 2.58
C ALA A 90 -1.28 21.44 1.65
N ARG A 91 -0.01 21.67 1.24
CA ARG A 91 0.77 20.66 0.50
C ARG A 91 0.94 19.38 1.29
N ALA A 92 1.34 19.49 2.55
CA ALA A 92 1.54 18.35 3.44
C ALA A 92 0.26 17.54 3.66
N LEU A 93 -0.88 18.19 3.76
CA LEU A 93 -2.16 17.56 4.03
C LEU A 93 -2.73 16.86 2.78
N HIS A 94 -2.55 17.47 1.61
CA HIS A 94 -3.09 16.98 0.35
C HIS A 94 -2.20 15.95 -0.36
N ALA A 95 -0.92 16.27 -0.53
CA ALA A 95 0.04 15.46 -1.29
C ALA A 95 1.08 14.77 -0.39
N GLY A 96 1.08 15.01 0.92
CA GLY A 96 2.07 14.45 1.84
C GLY A 96 3.33 15.31 1.97
N ARG A 97 4.24 14.85 2.83
CA ARG A 97 5.41 15.59 3.32
C ARG A 97 6.72 15.25 2.64
N LEU A 98 6.73 14.19 1.84
CA LEU A 98 7.96 13.67 1.25
C LEU A 98 8.32 14.46 0.00
N THR A 99 9.61 14.80 -0.12
CA THR A 99 10.19 15.28 -1.37
C THR A 99 10.53 14.09 -2.27
N LYS A 100 10.82 14.34 -3.56
CA LYS A 100 11.19 13.28 -4.52
C LYS A 100 12.35 12.40 -4.04
N ALA A 101 13.33 12.96 -3.31
CA ALA A 101 14.50 12.26 -2.79
C ALA A 101 14.18 11.39 -1.55
N ASP A 102 13.05 11.62 -0.89
CA ASP A 102 12.68 10.86 0.31
C ASP A 102 12.09 9.48 -0.02
N TYR A 103 11.57 9.27 -1.24
CA TYR A 103 10.95 8.01 -1.66
C TYR A 103 11.99 6.91 -1.89
N LEU A 104 11.75 5.73 -1.32
CA LEU A 104 12.55 4.54 -1.59
C LEU A 104 12.30 4.04 -3.03
N PRO A 105 13.24 3.30 -3.64
CA PRO A 105 13.04 2.75 -4.99
C PRO A 105 11.76 1.92 -5.14
N ALA A 106 11.41 1.13 -4.12
CA ALA A 106 10.19 0.32 -4.09
C ALA A 106 8.90 1.12 -3.78
N TRP A 107 8.99 2.43 -3.53
CA TRP A 107 7.85 3.33 -3.34
C TRP A 107 7.55 4.06 -4.66
N GLY A 108 7.04 3.30 -5.62
CA GLY A 108 6.66 3.79 -6.94
C GLY A 108 5.33 4.56 -6.95
N LEU A 109 4.45 4.32 -5.97
CA LEU A 109 3.24 5.11 -5.76
C LEU A 109 3.62 6.48 -5.19
N ARG A 110 3.24 7.55 -5.89
CA ARG A 110 3.56 8.92 -5.53
C ARG A 110 2.32 9.82 -5.72
N PRO A 111 2.14 10.82 -4.86
CA PRO A 111 1.09 11.83 -5.01
C PRO A 111 1.27 12.61 -6.31
N ALA A 112 0.16 13.11 -6.86
CA ALA A 112 0.22 14.13 -7.90
C ALA A 112 0.85 15.42 -7.34
N ALA A 113 1.51 16.19 -8.20
CA ALA A 113 1.99 17.51 -7.81
C ALA A 113 0.78 18.40 -7.47
N TYR A 114 0.86 19.12 -6.36
CA TYR A 114 -0.22 19.97 -5.87
C TYR A 114 0.30 21.36 -5.51
N ASP A 115 -0.28 22.37 -6.14
CA ASP A 115 -0.08 23.77 -5.78
C ASP A 115 -1.33 24.31 -5.06
N PRO A 116 -1.26 24.61 -3.76
CA PRO A 116 -2.39 25.18 -3.02
C PRO A 116 -2.70 26.64 -3.40
N TRP A 117 -1.77 27.36 -4.04
CA TRP A 117 -1.86 28.82 -4.18
C TRP A 117 -3.13 29.29 -4.91
N PRO A 118 -3.49 28.75 -6.09
CA PRO A 118 -4.68 29.22 -6.81
C PRO A 118 -5.97 28.95 -6.03
N GLY A 119 -6.07 27.77 -5.40
CA GLY A 119 -7.22 27.39 -4.57
C GLY A 119 -7.37 28.28 -3.34
N PHE A 120 -6.25 28.60 -2.69
CA PHE A 120 -6.22 29.50 -1.53
C PHE A 120 -6.68 30.91 -1.87
N VAL A 121 -6.12 31.52 -2.94
CA VAL A 121 -6.49 32.87 -3.40
C VAL A 121 -7.99 32.95 -3.69
N ALA A 122 -8.51 31.98 -4.45
CA ALA A 122 -9.94 31.89 -4.75
C ALA A 122 -10.80 31.74 -3.48
N ALA A 123 -10.38 30.88 -2.54
CA ALA A 123 -11.13 30.62 -1.32
C ALA A 123 -11.17 31.83 -0.37
N VAL A 124 -10.09 32.63 -0.29
CA VAL A 124 -10.08 33.88 0.48
C VAL A 124 -10.98 34.93 -0.18
N THR A 125 -10.87 35.09 -1.50
CA THR A 125 -11.61 36.12 -2.25
C THR A 125 -13.11 35.87 -2.27
N GLN A 126 -13.52 34.61 -2.30
CA GLN A 126 -14.93 34.19 -2.36
C GLN A 126 -15.54 33.87 -0.99
N ASP A 127 -14.79 34.08 0.09
CA ASP A 127 -15.16 33.71 1.47
C ASP A 127 -15.56 32.22 1.62
N ARG A 128 -14.80 31.33 0.96
CA ARG A 128 -14.99 29.87 0.96
C ARG A 128 -13.81 29.12 1.60
N LEU A 129 -13.07 29.80 2.47
CA LEU A 129 -11.86 29.27 3.07
C LEU A 129 -12.11 27.97 3.86
N ALA A 130 -13.23 27.86 4.57
CA ALA A 130 -13.60 26.64 5.30
C ALA A 130 -13.77 25.43 4.36
N SER A 131 -14.43 25.62 3.22
CA SER A 131 -14.63 24.56 2.22
C SER A 131 -13.32 24.13 1.57
N TRP A 132 -12.42 25.08 1.29
CA TRP A 132 -11.08 24.77 0.77
C TRP A 132 -10.26 23.97 1.80
N ILE A 133 -10.28 24.35 3.08
CA ILE A 133 -9.59 23.58 4.13
C ILE A 133 -10.14 22.15 4.22
N ALA A 134 -11.46 22.00 4.15
CA ALA A 134 -12.12 20.70 4.23
C ALA A 134 -11.80 19.78 3.03
N SER A 135 -11.40 20.33 1.88
CA SER A 135 -11.05 19.54 0.69
C SER A 135 -9.57 19.14 0.63
N LEU A 136 -8.73 19.64 1.53
CA LEU A 136 -7.29 19.32 1.53
C LEU A 136 -6.98 17.86 1.89
N PRO A 137 -7.56 17.23 2.94
CA PRO A 137 -7.23 15.86 3.28
C PRO A 137 -7.70 14.84 2.22
N PRO A 138 -7.12 13.62 2.19
CA PRO A 138 -7.64 12.54 1.37
C PRO A 138 -9.14 12.31 1.63
N PRO A 139 -10.01 12.31 0.60
CA PRO A 139 -11.47 12.32 0.75
C PRO A 139 -12.04 10.91 1.05
N TYR A 140 -11.26 10.05 1.71
CA TYR A 140 -11.61 8.65 1.91
C TYR A 140 -11.93 8.37 3.38
N ALA A 141 -13.02 7.63 3.61
CA ALA A 141 -13.45 7.23 4.95
C ALA A 141 -12.35 6.49 5.74
N GLY A 142 -11.46 5.78 5.05
CA GLY A 142 -10.30 5.11 5.67
C GLY A 142 -9.31 6.09 6.30
N TYR A 143 -9.07 7.25 5.67
CA TYR A 143 -8.23 8.31 6.24
C TYR A 143 -8.88 8.95 7.47
N ASP A 144 -10.18 9.24 7.39
CA ASP A 144 -10.95 9.77 8.52
C ASP A 144 -11.00 8.83 9.72
N ALA A 145 -11.17 7.53 9.45
CA ALA A 145 -11.12 6.50 10.47
C ALA A 145 -9.73 6.44 11.14
N LEU A 146 -8.65 6.54 10.35
CA LEU A 146 -7.30 6.62 10.90
C LEU A 146 -7.06 7.88 11.72
N ARG A 147 -7.64 9.03 11.34
CA ARG A 147 -7.58 10.26 12.15
C ARG A 147 -8.19 10.05 13.54
N ARG A 148 -9.37 9.42 13.62
CA ARG A 148 -10.00 9.06 14.91
C ARG A 148 -9.16 8.05 15.69
N GLY A 149 -8.62 7.05 14.99
CA GLY A 149 -7.70 6.07 15.55
C GLY A 149 -6.45 6.73 16.14
N LEU A 150 -5.83 7.66 15.42
CA LEU A 150 -4.64 8.40 15.87
C LEU A 150 -4.91 9.15 17.17
N THR A 151 -6.04 9.85 17.27
CA THR A 151 -6.45 10.51 18.52
C THR A 151 -6.53 9.52 19.67
N THR A 152 -7.14 8.36 19.45
CA THR A 152 -7.27 7.31 20.49
C THR A 152 -5.90 6.77 20.92
N TYR A 153 -5.03 6.42 19.97
CA TYR A 153 -3.72 5.84 20.30
C TYR A 153 -2.76 6.85 20.95
N ARG A 154 -2.87 8.14 20.60
CA ARG A 154 -2.13 9.19 21.30
C ARG A 154 -2.61 9.43 22.72
N GLN A 155 -3.91 9.32 22.99
CA GLN A 155 -4.43 9.36 24.36
C GLN A 155 -3.90 8.19 25.19
N ILE A 156 -3.83 6.99 24.60
CA ILE A 156 -3.22 5.82 25.23
C ILE A 156 -1.75 6.08 25.52
N GLU A 157 -0.99 6.56 24.54
CA GLU A 157 0.43 6.91 24.70
C GLU A 157 0.64 7.95 25.80
N ALA A 158 -0.13 9.04 25.80
CA ALA A 158 -0.07 10.11 26.80
C ALA A 158 -0.44 9.62 28.21
N SER A 159 -1.25 8.57 28.33
CA SER A 159 -1.61 7.93 29.60
C SER A 159 -0.56 6.91 30.09
N GLY A 160 0.62 6.85 29.45
CA GLY A 160 1.70 5.91 29.79
C GLY A 160 1.68 4.60 28.98
N GLY A 161 0.81 4.49 27.97
CA GLY A 161 0.70 3.31 27.11
C GLY A 161 -0.11 2.17 27.74
N TRP A 162 0.35 0.94 27.54
CA TRP A 162 -0.26 -0.27 28.08
C TRP A 162 0.76 -1.18 28.75
N PRO A 163 0.36 -1.97 29.77
CA PRO A 163 1.28 -2.86 30.47
C PRO A 163 1.80 -3.96 29.55
N VAL A 164 3.10 -4.26 29.66
CA VAL A 164 3.73 -5.38 28.94
C VAL A 164 3.31 -6.71 29.59
N VAL A 165 2.91 -7.67 28.77
CA VAL A 165 2.70 -9.05 29.23
C VAL A 165 4.05 -9.77 29.25
N PRO A 166 4.54 -10.26 30.40
CA PRO A 166 5.85 -10.90 30.49
C PRO A 166 5.98 -12.11 29.55
N ALA A 167 7.19 -12.31 29.02
CA ALA A 167 7.55 -13.49 28.25
C ALA A 167 7.41 -14.78 29.08
N GLY A 168 7.27 -15.92 28.40
CA GLY A 168 7.09 -17.23 29.01
C GLY A 168 6.24 -18.16 28.15
N PRO A 169 5.76 -19.29 28.71
CA PRO A 169 4.88 -20.23 28.01
C PRO A 169 3.60 -19.57 27.46
N ASP A 170 2.94 -20.26 26.53
CA ASP A 170 1.66 -19.82 25.99
C ASP A 170 0.61 -19.66 27.09
N ILE A 171 -0.21 -18.61 26.99
CA ILE A 171 -1.31 -18.35 27.92
C ILE A 171 -2.62 -18.77 27.25
N GLY A 172 -3.22 -19.86 27.70
CA GLY A 172 -4.42 -20.45 27.12
C GLY A 172 -5.24 -21.24 28.15
N PRO A 173 -6.20 -22.09 27.70
CA PRO A 173 -7.01 -22.90 28.59
C PRO A 173 -6.18 -23.66 29.64
N GLY A 174 -6.58 -23.58 30.91
CA GLY A 174 -5.85 -24.17 32.05
C GLY A 174 -4.73 -23.30 32.63
N SER A 175 -4.35 -22.20 31.98
CA SER A 175 -3.38 -21.24 32.54
C SER A 175 -3.97 -20.45 33.71
N SER A 176 -3.15 -20.13 34.71
CA SER A 176 -3.50 -19.21 35.80
C SER A 176 -2.31 -18.39 36.30
N GLY A 177 -2.58 -17.37 37.11
CA GLY A 177 -1.59 -16.56 37.81
C GLY A 177 -1.31 -15.19 37.19
N PRO A 178 -0.20 -14.53 37.60
CA PRO A 178 0.05 -13.11 37.31
C PRO A 178 0.08 -12.75 35.82
N ARG A 179 0.53 -13.66 34.96
CA ARG A 179 0.58 -13.43 33.50
C ARG A 179 -0.81 -13.35 32.87
N VAL A 180 -1.79 -14.08 33.39
CA VAL A 180 -3.20 -13.99 32.96
C VAL A 180 -3.78 -12.63 33.33
N VAL A 181 -3.52 -12.17 34.57
CA VAL A 181 -3.93 -10.83 35.02
C VAL A 181 -3.30 -9.73 34.15
N ALA A 182 -2.01 -9.85 33.83
CA ALA A 182 -1.33 -8.92 32.93
C ALA A 182 -1.94 -8.91 31.53
N LEU A 183 -2.27 -10.09 30.97
CA LEU A 183 -2.95 -10.21 29.67
C LEU A 183 -4.31 -9.51 29.66
N ARG A 184 -5.13 -9.70 30.71
CA ARG A 184 -6.43 -9.01 30.86
C ARG A 184 -6.26 -7.50 30.86
N LYS A 185 -5.36 -6.98 31.72
CA LYS A 185 -5.07 -5.54 31.80
C LYS A 185 -4.60 -4.98 30.46
N ARG A 186 -3.76 -5.72 29.74
CA ARG A 186 -3.27 -5.31 28.42
C ARG A 186 -4.41 -5.23 27.39
N LEU A 187 -5.27 -6.25 27.33
CA LEU A 187 -6.38 -6.31 26.38
C LEU A 187 -7.44 -5.21 26.65
N ALA A 188 -7.72 -4.92 27.93
CA ALA A 188 -8.71 -3.93 28.35
C ALA A 188 -8.43 -2.51 27.81
N VAL A 189 -7.16 -2.15 27.57
CA VAL A 189 -6.79 -0.80 27.08
C VAL A 189 -7.36 -0.52 25.68
N GLU A 190 -7.39 -1.52 24.80
CA GLU A 190 -7.87 -1.38 23.41
C GLU A 190 -9.23 -2.05 23.17
N ASP A 191 -9.76 -2.78 24.14
CA ASP A 191 -11.08 -3.43 24.08
C ASP A 191 -11.97 -2.90 25.22
N LYS A 192 -12.38 -1.63 25.09
CA LYS A 192 -13.07 -0.89 26.17
C LYS A 192 -14.46 -1.42 26.52
N ASP A 193 -15.10 -2.15 25.60
CA ASP A 193 -16.40 -2.77 25.82
C ASP A 193 -16.30 -4.10 26.59
N ALA A 194 -15.09 -4.49 26.99
CA ALA A 194 -14.80 -5.74 27.66
C ALA A 194 -14.66 -5.56 29.18
N ASP A 195 -15.67 -6.01 29.95
CA ASP A 195 -15.44 -6.33 31.35
C ASP A 195 -14.59 -7.61 31.44
N LEU A 196 -13.27 -7.49 31.38
CA LEU A 196 -12.38 -8.64 31.49
C LEU A 196 -12.26 -9.19 32.92
N GLY A 197 -12.83 -8.50 33.92
CA GLY A 197 -12.66 -8.85 35.33
C GLY A 197 -11.19 -8.85 35.79
N THR A 198 -10.97 -9.28 37.03
CA THR A 198 -9.65 -9.32 37.69
C THR A 198 -9.13 -10.73 37.97
N SER A 199 -9.84 -11.75 37.48
CA SER A 199 -9.49 -13.18 37.66
C SER A 199 -8.09 -13.50 37.14
N ASP A 200 -7.37 -14.31 37.91
CA ASP A 200 -6.07 -14.84 37.53
C ASP A 200 -6.17 -16.13 36.69
N LYS A 201 -7.37 -16.64 36.42
CA LYS A 201 -7.59 -17.85 35.59
C LYS A 201 -7.92 -17.50 34.15
N PHE A 202 -7.44 -18.31 33.21
CA PHE A 202 -7.78 -18.16 31.79
C PHE A 202 -9.15 -18.80 31.51
N ASP A 203 -10.17 -17.96 31.32
CA ASP A 203 -11.55 -18.39 31.05
C ASP A 203 -11.93 -18.19 29.58
N THR A 204 -13.12 -18.69 29.22
CA THR A 204 -13.67 -18.56 27.86
C THR A 204 -13.82 -17.10 27.43
N LYS A 205 -14.14 -16.20 28.36
CA LYS A 205 -14.26 -14.76 28.08
C LYS A 205 -12.92 -14.20 27.62
N LEU A 206 -11.84 -14.48 28.34
CA LEU A 206 -10.49 -14.08 27.96
C LEU A 206 -10.07 -14.67 26.62
N ALA A 207 -10.40 -15.94 26.35
CA ALA A 207 -10.14 -16.57 25.06
C ALA A 207 -10.76 -15.78 23.89
N GLU A 208 -12.01 -15.31 24.02
CA GLU A 208 -12.65 -14.49 22.99
C GLU A 208 -11.96 -13.14 22.79
N HIS A 209 -11.53 -12.48 23.87
CA HIS A 209 -10.77 -11.23 23.76
C HIS A 209 -9.39 -11.43 23.14
N VAL A 210 -8.73 -12.56 23.41
CA VAL A 210 -7.51 -12.97 22.70
C VAL A 210 -7.79 -13.15 21.20
N ARG A 211 -8.89 -13.82 20.81
CA ARG A 211 -9.26 -13.95 19.39
C ARG A 211 -9.53 -12.61 18.72
N ARG A 212 -10.21 -11.68 19.42
CA ARG A 212 -10.44 -10.32 18.92
C ARG A 212 -9.14 -9.56 18.71
N ALA A 213 -8.20 -9.63 19.67
CA ALA A 213 -6.88 -9.03 19.53
C ALA A 213 -6.07 -9.67 18.39
N GLN A 214 -6.09 -11.00 18.26
CA GLN A 214 -5.45 -11.71 17.15
C GLN A 214 -5.99 -11.23 15.80
N LYS A 215 -7.32 -11.13 15.63
CA LYS A 215 -7.93 -10.55 14.41
C LYS A 215 -7.47 -9.11 14.17
N ARG A 216 -7.46 -8.28 15.22
CA ARG A 216 -7.01 -6.87 15.16
C ARG A 216 -5.58 -6.76 14.65
N TYR A 217 -4.67 -7.62 15.14
CA TYR A 217 -3.25 -7.58 14.77
C TYR A 217 -2.89 -8.38 13.52
N GLY A 218 -3.88 -8.99 12.87
CA GLY A 218 -3.61 -9.83 11.73
C GLY A 218 -2.85 -11.09 12.16
N LEU A 219 -3.41 -11.85 13.09
CA LEU A 219 -2.93 -13.17 13.52
C LEU A 219 -4.07 -14.19 13.43
N GLU A 220 -3.71 -15.47 13.42
CA GLU A 220 -4.68 -16.55 13.48
C GLU A 220 -5.43 -16.50 14.83
N PRO A 221 -6.78 -16.52 14.81
CA PRO A 221 -7.59 -16.34 16.02
C PRO A 221 -7.69 -17.65 16.83
N THR A 222 -6.56 -18.18 17.30
CA THR A 222 -6.49 -19.43 18.08
C THR A 222 -7.17 -19.31 19.45
N GLY A 223 -7.26 -18.10 20.00
CA GLY A 223 -7.73 -17.86 21.38
C GLY A 223 -6.71 -18.22 22.45
N THR A 224 -5.48 -18.57 22.05
CA THR A 224 -4.33 -18.79 22.94
C THR A 224 -3.28 -17.71 22.68
N ALA A 225 -2.84 -17.03 23.73
CA ALA A 225 -1.82 -16.00 23.63
C ALA A 225 -0.41 -16.63 23.69
N GLY A 226 0.03 -17.16 22.55
CA GLY A 226 1.40 -17.63 22.35
C GLY A 226 2.36 -16.52 21.89
N GLN A 227 3.60 -16.90 21.56
CA GLN A 227 4.70 -15.96 21.27
C GLN A 227 4.34 -14.84 20.29
N GLN A 228 3.71 -15.16 19.14
CA GLN A 228 3.34 -14.16 18.13
C GLN A 228 2.26 -13.19 18.64
N THR A 229 1.30 -13.69 19.43
CA THR A 229 0.25 -12.85 20.02
C THR A 229 0.84 -11.92 21.07
N LEU A 230 1.71 -12.43 21.93
CA LEU A 230 2.39 -11.61 22.94
C LEU A 230 3.31 -10.57 22.30
N ALA A 231 4.05 -10.91 21.24
CA ALA A 231 4.86 -9.97 20.50
C ALA A 231 4.01 -8.83 19.91
N ALA A 232 2.86 -9.15 19.30
CA ALA A 232 1.96 -8.14 18.74
C ALA A 232 1.31 -7.24 19.81
N LEU A 233 0.91 -7.82 20.94
CA LEU A 233 0.36 -7.09 22.09
C LEU A 233 1.40 -6.16 22.72
N ASN A 234 2.65 -6.61 22.83
CA ASN A 234 3.71 -5.88 23.51
C ASN A 234 4.39 -4.81 22.63
N VAL A 235 3.98 -4.62 21.38
CA VAL A 235 4.38 -3.44 20.60
C VAL A 235 3.96 -2.17 21.37
N PRO A 236 4.86 -1.20 21.64
CA PRO A 236 4.51 0.00 22.39
C PRO A 236 3.48 0.88 21.70
N ALA A 237 2.66 1.61 22.48
CA ALA A 237 1.65 2.54 21.95
C ALA A 237 2.26 3.60 21.03
N ALA A 238 3.43 4.15 21.39
CA ALA A 238 4.19 5.08 20.56
C ALA A 238 4.54 4.52 19.17
N GLN A 239 4.86 3.23 19.09
CA GLN A 239 5.12 2.57 17.80
C GLN A 239 3.84 2.40 16.99
N ARG A 240 2.70 2.11 17.63
CA ARG A 240 1.38 2.08 16.96
C ARG A 240 0.96 3.46 16.44
N VAL A 241 1.24 4.53 17.18
CA VAL A 241 1.03 5.92 16.73
C VAL A 241 1.84 6.19 15.45
N ARG A 242 3.13 5.83 15.44
CA ARG A 242 3.99 5.99 14.26
C ARG A 242 3.50 5.16 13.06
N GLN A 243 3.05 3.94 13.31
CA GLN A 243 2.44 3.08 12.29
C GLN A 243 1.17 3.72 11.71
N ILE A 244 0.28 4.29 12.54
CA ILE A 244 -0.90 5.02 12.06
C ILE A 244 -0.50 6.23 11.20
N VAL A 245 0.46 7.04 11.67
CA VAL A 245 0.95 8.22 10.93
C VAL A 245 1.53 7.83 9.57
N ALA A 246 2.33 6.76 9.50
CA ALA A 246 2.86 6.26 8.23
C ALA A 246 1.74 5.87 7.25
N ASN A 247 0.66 5.25 7.73
CA ASN A 247 -0.47 4.90 6.87
C ASN A 247 -1.30 6.14 6.49
N MET A 248 -1.47 7.12 7.37
CA MET A 248 -2.10 8.40 7.00
C MET A 248 -1.30 9.12 5.89
N GLU A 249 0.03 9.04 5.93
CA GLU A 249 0.87 9.58 4.85
C GLU A 249 0.68 8.83 3.54
N ARG A 250 0.63 7.49 3.56
CA ARG A 250 0.35 6.68 2.35
C ARG A 250 -1.00 6.99 1.72
N TRP A 251 -2.02 7.35 2.51
CA TRP A 251 -3.32 7.79 1.97
C TRP A 251 -3.21 9.06 1.12
N ARG A 252 -2.25 9.95 1.41
CA ARG A 252 -2.00 11.17 0.62
C ARG A 252 -1.33 10.90 -0.72
N TRP A 253 -0.78 9.69 -0.91
CA TRP A 253 -0.15 9.31 -2.18
C TRP A 253 -1.16 8.80 -3.20
N LEU A 254 -2.41 8.58 -2.79
CA LEU A 254 -3.50 8.21 -3.68
C LEU A 254 -4.10 9.45 -4.36
N PRO A 255 -4.66 9.30 -5.57
CA PRO A 255 -5.42 10.38 -6.19
C PRO A 255 -6.65 10.75 -5.35
N ALA A 256 -7.12 11.99 -5.47
CA ALA A 256 -8.35 12.45 -4.81
C ALA A 256 -9.59 11.67 -5.28
N ASP A 257 -9.60 11.24 -6.55
CA ASP A 257 -10.62 10.37 -7.11
C ASP A 257 -9.99 9.05 -7.58
N LEU A 258 -10.40 7.95 -6.95
CA LEU A 258 -9.97 6.62 -7.36
C LEU A 258 -10.82 6.13 -8.55
N PRO A 259 -10.21 5.44 -9.54
CA PRO A 259 -10.95 4.82 -10.62
C PRO A 259 -12.03 3.86 -10.09
N ALA A 260 -13.23 3.91 -10.68
CA ALA A 260 -14.35 3.09 -10.25
C ALA A 260 -14.03 1.59 -10.33
N ASP A 261 -13.52 1.14 -11.48
CA ASP A 261 -13.08 -0.23 -11.69
C ASP A 261 -11.60 -0.35 -11.37
N ARG A 262 -11.30 -0.96 -10.24
CA ARG A 262 -9.92 -1.08 -9.76
C ARG A 262 -9.68 -2.34 -8.95
N ILE A 263 -8.43 -2.77 -8.95
CA ILE A 263 -7.90 -3.79 -8.08
C ILE A 263 -6.96 -3.11 -7.08
N GLN A 264 -7.12 -3.44 -5.81
CA GLN A 264 -6.21 -3.03 -4.75
C GLN A 264 -5.61 -4.27 -4.11
N VAL A 265 -4.28 -4.34 -4.08
CA VAL A 265 -3.53 -5.35 -3.33
C VAL A 265 -2.98 -4.68 -2.09
N ASN A 266 -3.47 -5.08 -0.92
CA ASN A 266 -2.79 -4.73 0.33
C ASN A 266 -1.64 -5.71 0.54
N ILE A 267 -0.43 -5.24 0.26
CA ILE A 267 0.83 -6.00 0.34
C ILE A 267 1.05 -6.56 1.74
N ALA A 268 0.86 -5.73 2.76
CA ALA A 268 1.11 -6.09 4.16
C ALA A 268 0.04 -7.04 4.74
N ALA A 269 -1.19 -7.01 4.21
CA ALA A 269 -2.21 -8.00 4.54
C ALA A 269 -2.15 -9.25 3.64
N ALA A 270 -1.42 -9.18 2.52
CA ALA A 270 -1.43 -10.17 1.45
C ALA A 270 -2.87 -10.55 1.05
N VAL A 271 -3.66 -9.53 0.67
CA VAL A 271 -5.05 -9.63 0.23
C VAL A 271 -5.23 -8.76 -1.02
N LEU A 272 -5.93 -9.30 -2.00
CA LEU A 272 -6.40 -8.57 -3.17
C LEU A 272 -7.91 -8.33 -3.03
N THR A 273 -8.37 -7.13 -3.39
CA THR A 273 -9.79 -6.79 -3.50
C THR A 273 -10.02 -6.06 -4.82
N MET A 274 -11.04 -6.48 -5.57
CA MET A 274 -11.53 -5.74 -6.74
C MET A 274 -12.75 -4.92 -6.34
N PHE A 275 -12.82 -3.70 -6.86
CA PHE A 275 -13.89 -2.74 -6.63
C PHE A 275 -14.56 -2.40 -7.97
N LYS A 276 -15.87 -2.16 -7.90
CA LYS A 276 -16.66 -1.44 -8.91
C LYS A 276 -17.31 -0.25 -8.21
N GLY A 277 -16.93 0.97 -8.60
CA GLY A 277 -17.20 2.17 -7.82
C GLY A 277 -16.56 2.05 -6.43
N ASP A 278 -17.35 2.23 -5.36
CA ASP A 278 -16.89 2.04 -3.98
C ASP A 278 -17.27 0.68 -3.37
N THR A 279 -17.83 -0.22 -4.17
CA THR A 279 -18.27 -1.54 -3.69
C THR A 279 -17.20 -2.60 -3.96
N PRO A 280 -16.71 -3.33 -2.94
CA PRO A 280 -15.87 -4.49 -3.17
C PRO A 280 -16.69 -5.63 -3.78
N VAL A 281 -16.33 -6.07 -4.99
CA VAL A 281 -17.05 -7.11 -5.72
C VAL A 281 -16.44 -8.50 -5.54
N THR A 282 -15.14 -8.58 -5.26
CA THR A 282 -14.48 -9.82 -4.86
C THR A 282 -13.25 -9.54 -4.02
N SER A 283 -12.89 -10.47 -3.14
CA SER A 283 -11.66 -10.43 -2.37
C SER A 283 -11.07 -11.84 -2.23
N MET A 284 -9.75 -11.92 -2.19
CA MET A 284 -9.03 -13.19 -2.07
C MET A 284 -7.70 -13.03 -1.37
N ARG A 285 -7.18 -14.15 -0.85
CA ARG A 285 -5.81 -14.16 -0.34
C ARG A 285 -4.82 -13.98 -1.49
N ALA A 286 -3.72 -13.31 -1.17
CA ALA A 286 -2.57 -13.19 -2.04
C ALA A 286 -1.31 -13.70 -1.32
N VAL A 287 -0.23 -13.85 -2.08
CA VAL A 287 1.13 -14.02 -1.57
C VAL A 287 2.00 -12.92 -2.15
N THR A 288 2.73 -12.20 -1.32
CA THR A 288 3.53 -11.03 -1.68
C THR A 288 5.02 -11.27 -1.36
N GLY A 289 5.86 -10.31 -1.73
CA GLY A 289 7.32 -10.41 -1.62
C GLY A 289 7.80 -10.61 -0.18
N ARG A 290 8.84 -11.41 0.03
CA ARG A 290 9.51 -11.49 1.34
C ARG A 290 10.44 -10.28 1.56
N PRO A 291 10.89 -10.00 2.79
CA PRO A 291 11.96 -9.02 3.02
C PRO A 291 13.21 -9.34 2.17
N GLY A 292 13.75 -8.32 1.50
CA GLY A 292 14.83 -8.43 0.51
C GLY A 292 14.37 -8.68 -0.93
N ASP A 293 13.11 -9.07 -1.13
CA ASP A 293 12.44 -9.20 -2.44
C ASP A 293 11.06 -8.51 -2.38
N GLU A 294 11.04 -7.26 -1.91
CA GLU A 294 9.81 -6.54 -1.59
C GLU A 294 8.88 -6.40 -2.80
N THR A 295 7.58 -6.57 -2.58
CA THR A 295 6.59 -6.10 -3.56
C THR A 295 6.55 -4.57 -3.51
N PRO A 296 6.80 -3.86 -4.62
CA PRO A 296 6.79 -2.40 -4.64
C PRO A 296 5.36 -1.86 -4.49
N MET A 297 5.24 -0.69 -3.87
CA MET A 297 4.01 0.09 -3.97
C MET A 297 3.97 0.79 -5.32
N LEU A 298 2.87 0.67 -6.06
CA LEU A 298 2.70 1.30 -7.37
C LEU A 298 1.23 1.44 -7.74
N GLN A 299 1.00 2.24 -8.79
CA GLN A 299 -0.24 2.25 -9.55
C GLN A 299 0.07 1.93 -11.02
N SER A 300 -0.83 1.21 -11.68
CA SER A 300 -0.77 0.90 -13.12
C SER A 300 -2.18 0.52 -13.62
N SER A 301 -2.27 0.01 -14.84
CA SER A 301 -3.50 -0.51 -15.43
C SER A 301 -3.25 -1.86 -16.07
N ILE A 302 -4.07 -2.85 -15.71
CA ILE A 302 -4.07 -4.17 -16.34
C ILE A 302 -4.72 -4.01 -17.71
N HIS A 303 -3.98 -4.38 -18.76
CA HIS A 303 -4.44 -4.25 -20.15
C HIS A 303 -4.72 -5.60 -20.81
N SER A 304 -4.21 -6.71 -20.24
CA SER A 304 -4.50 -8.05 -20.75
C SER A 304 -4.31 -9.14 -19.70
N ILE A 305 -4.98 -10.26 -19.94
CA ILE A 305 -4.84 -11.51 -19.19
C ILE A 305 -4.20 -12.53 -20.11
N VAL A 306 -3.13 -13.17 -19.64
CA VAL A 306 -2.45 -14.27 -20.34
C VAL A 306 -2.86 -15.58 -19.70
N ILE A 307 -3.62 -16.36 -20.45
CA ILE A 307 -4.05 -17.72 -20.13
C ILE A 307 -2.95 -18.69 -20.56
N ASN A 308 -2.65 -19.67 -19.71
CA ASN A 308 -1.53 -20.60 -19.84
C ASN A 308 -0.20 -19.88 -20.15
N PRO A 309 0.26 -18.96 -19.29
CA PRO A 309 1.44 -18.16 -19.57
C PRO A 309 2.72 -19.01 -19.57
N PRO A 310 3.66 -18.83 -20.52
CA PRO A 310 5.03 -19.26 -20.31
C PRO A 310 5.67 -18.37 -19.24
N TRP A 311 6.64 -18.91 -18.51
CA TRP A 311 7.40 -18.11 -17.55
C TRP A 311 8.79 -17.79 -18.07
N ASN A 312 9.00 -16.53 -18.47
CA ASN A 312 10.34 -16.01 -18.71
C ASN A 312 11.02 -15.74 -17.37
N VAL A 313 11.99 -16.57 -17.00
CA VAL A 313 12.63 -16.49 -15.68
C VAL A 313 13.55 -15.28 -15.62
N PRO A 314 13.42 -14.40 -14.60
CA PRO A 314 14.41 -13.36 -14.33
C PRO A 314 15.82 -13.94 -14.18
N GLN A 315 16.83 -13.27 -14.74
CA GLN A 315 18.22 -13.76 -14.76
C GLN A 315 18.77 -14.06 -13.36
N SER A 316 18.39 -13.25 -12.36
CA SER A 316 18.78 -13.46 -10.96
C SER A 316 18.27 -14.80 -10.42
N ILE A 317 16.99 -15.13 -10.63
CA ILE A 317 16.37 -16.39 -10.21
C ILE A 317 16.96 -17.56 -11.01
N ALA A 318 17.12 -17.39 -12.32
CA ALA A 318 17.74 -18.42 -13.17
C ALA A 318 19.12 -18.80 -12.62
N LYS A 319 20.00 -17.80 -12.39
CA LYS A 319 21.37 -18.02 -11.92
C LYS A 319 21.45 -18.55 -10.49
N LYS A 320 20.67 -17.99 -9.56
CA LYS A 320 20.79 -18.29 -8.11
C LYS A 320 20.04 -19.53 -7.67
N GLU A 321 18.92 -19.86 -8.31
CA GLU A 321 18.00 -20.88 -7.79
C GLU A 321 17.76 -22.05 -8.74
N LEU A 322 17.74 -21.81 -10.05
CA LEU A 322 17.35 -22.85 -11.02
C LEU A 322 18.53 -23.54 -11.68
N MET A 323 19.53 -22.79 -12.17
CA MET A 323 20.73 -23.35 -12.80
C MET A 323 21.50 -24.31 -11.86
N PRO A 324 21.65 -24.02 -10.54
CA PRO A 324 22.31 -24.96 -9.62
C PRO A 324 21.60 -26.31 -9.45
N LYS A 325 20.32 -26.41 -9.81
CA LYS A 325 19.56 -27.68 -9.75
C LYS A 325 19.89 -28.64 -10.90
N GLY A 326 20.65 -28.18 -11.90
CA GLY A 326 21.15 -29.00 -13.00
C GLY A 326 20.16 -29.23 -14.15
N ALA A 327 20.70 -29.61 -15.30
CA ALA A 327 19.95 -29.75 -16.56
C ALA A 327 18.82 -30.79 -16.49
N ALA A 328 19.02 -31.89 -15.76
CA ALA A 328 18.01 -32.93 -15.59
C ALA A 328 16.74 -32.41 -14.89
N TYR A 329 16.92 -31.58 -13.85
CA TYR A 329 15.80 -30.91 -13.20
C TYR A 329 15.10 -29.93 -14.15
N LEU A 330 15.87 -29.07 -14.83
CA LEU A 330 15.31 -28.07 -15.75
C LEU A 330 14.46 -28.72 -16.83
N LYS A 331 14.94 -29.81 -17.46
CA LYS A 331 14.19 -30.56 -18.46
C LYS A 331 12.89 -31.15 -17.88
N ARG A 332 12.96 -31.80 -16.72
CA ARG A 332 11.80 -32.40 -16.04
C ARG A 332 10.75 -31.37 -15.64
N ALA A 333 11.18 -30.20 -15.18
CA ALA A 333 10.32 -29.09 -14.79
C ALA A 333 9.84 -28.23 -15.98
N GLY A 334 10.13 -28.63 -17.21
CA GLY A 334 9.61 -27.99 -18.43
C GLY A 334 10.34 -26.69 -18.82
N PHE A 335 11.56 -26.47 -18.35
CA PHE A 335 12.38 -25.34 -18.77
C PHE A 335 13.10 -25.60 -20.09
N LYS A 336 13.19 -24.55 -20.92
CA LYS A 336 14.02 -24.49 -22.12
C LYS A 336 14.92 -23.25 -22.08
N ILE A 337 16.09 -23.35 -22.68
CA ILE A 337 17.02 -22.24 -22.86
C ILE A 337 16.76 -21.68 -24.26
N ILE A 338 16.46 -20.39 -24.34
CA ILE A 338 16.20 -19.67 -25.59
C ILE A 338 17.38 -18.72 -25.82
N PRO A 339 18.10 -18.82 -26.95
CA PRO A 339 19.10 -17.81 -27.31
C PRO A 339 18.42 -16.46 -27.55
N LEU A 340 19.08 -15.38 -27.17
CA LEU A 340 18.58 -14.02 -27.43
C LEU A 340 19.35 -13.40 -28.58
N ASP A 341 18.65 -12.61 -29.40
CA ASP A 341 19.26 -11.79 -30.43
C ASP A 341 20.16 -10.75 -29.75
N GLY A 342 21.43 -10.65 -30.19
CA GLY A 342 22.45 -9.83 -29.53
C GLY A 342 23.28 -10.55 -28.46
N GLY A 343 23.06 -11.86 -28.26
CA GLY A 343 23.88 -12.71 -27.39
C GLY A 343 23.27 -12.97 -26.01
N GLY A 344 23.72 -14.05 -25.36
CA GLY A 344 23.17 -14.53 -24.10
C GLY A 344 21.98 -15.49 -24.27
N THR A 345 21.39 -15.89 -23.14
CA THR A 345 20.28 -16.84 -23.12
C THR A 345 19.22 -16.47 -22.10
N ARG A 346 17.98 -16.89 -22.37
CA ARG A 346 16.83 -16.76 -21.46
C ARG A 346 16.30 -18.13 -21.11
N LEU A 347 16.19 -18.41 -19.82
CA LEU A 347 15.49 -19.59 -19.32
C LEU A 347 13.98 -19.31 -19.35
N GLN A 348 13.21 -20.20 -19.98
CA GLN A 348 11.75 -20.11 -20.04
C GLN A 348 11.11 -21.42 -19.59
N GLN A 349 10.17 -21.36 -18.64
CA GLN A 349 9.30 -22.50 -18.33
C GLN A 349 8.14 -22.54 -19.31
N LYS A 350 7.85 -23.72 -19.86
CA LYS A 350 6.68 -23.93 -20.72
C LYS A 350 5.37 -23.76 -19.94
N PRO A 351 4.26 -23.39 -20.60
CA PRO A 351 2.92 -23.47 -20.01
C PRO A 351 2.60 -24.88 -19.51
N GLY A 352 1.74 -24.98 -18.50
CA GLY A 352 1.26 -26.25 -17.95
C GLY A 352 1.01 -26.20 -16.44
N GLU A 353 0.50 -27.28 -15.87
CA GLU A 353 0.13 -27.36 -14.45
C GLU A 353 1.31 -27.11 -13.49
N GLY A 354 2.52 -27.55 -13.86
CA GLY A 354 3.74 -27.32 -13.10
C GLY A 354 4.36 -25.92 -13.28
N ASN A 355 3.75 -25.04 -14.08
CA ASN A 355 4.29 -23.71 -14.33
C ASN A 355 4.24 -22.83 -13.07
N SER A 356 5.33 -22.12 -12.80
CA SER A 356 5.46 -21.29 -11.60
C SER A 356 4.53 -20.07 -11.59
N LEU A 357 4.10 -19.59 -12.76
CA LEU A 357 3.07 -18.56 -12.94
C LEU A 357 1.64 -19.14 -12.95
N GLY A 358 1.48 -20.46 -12.81
CA GLY A 358 0.20 -21.15 -12.87
C GLY A 358 -0.49 -21.01 -14.23
N ARG A 359 -1.82 -20.91 -14.24
CA ARG A 359 -2.64 -20.88 -15.46
C ARG A 359 -3.05 -19.48 -15.92
N ILE A 360 -2.90 -18.47 -15.07
CA ILE A 360 -3.35 -17.09 -15.35
C ILE A 360 -2.28 -16.09 -14.94
N LYS A 361 -2.03 -15.09 -15.79
CA LYS A 361 -1.18 -13.93 -15.48
C LYS A 361 -1.89 -12.66 -15.93
N PHE A 362 -1.91 -11.63 -15.10
CA PHE A 362 -2.43 -10.31 -15.43
C PHE A 362 -1.25 -9.40 -15.82
N ASP A 363 -1.25 -8.91 -17.05
CA ASP A 363 -0.23 -8.01 -17.59
C ASP A 363 -0.63 -6.54 -17.35
N PHE A 364 0.29 -5.80 -16.74
CA PHE A 364 0.23 -4.35 -16.54
C PHE A 364 1.65 -3.76 -16.60
N ASP A 365 1.76 -2.54 -17.08
CA ASP A 365 3.05 -1.87 -17.26
C ASP A 365 3.65 -1.45 -15.92
N ASN A 366 4.88 -1.84 -15.64
CA ASN A 366 5.61 -1.39 -14.47
C ASN A 366 7.14 -1.53 -14.64
N PRO A 367 7.94 -0.64 -14.03
CA PRO A 367 9.40 -0.70 -14.14
C PRO A 367 10.04 -1.76 -13.23
N TYR A 368 9.25 -2.52 -12.47
CA TYR A 368 9.72 -3.43 -11.44
C TYR A 368 9.73 -4.91 -11.87
N GLY A 369 9.14 -5.25 -13.02
CA GLY A 369 8.99 -6.63 -13.47
C GLY A 369 8.07 -7.47 -12.59
N VAL A 370 7.10 -6.84 -11.93
CA VAL A 370 6.14 -7.45 -11.01
C VAL A 370 4.83 -7.76 -11.73
N TYR A 371 4.19 -8.88 -11.39
CA TYR A 371 2.93 -9.32 -11.99
C TYR A 371 1.93 -9.76 -10.91
N LEU A 372 0.65 -9.75 -11.25
CA LEU A 372 -0.36 -10.56 -10.56
C LEU A 372 -0.50 -11.86 -11.34
N HIS A 373 -0.41 -13.00 -10.67
CA HIS A 373 -0.45 -14.29 -11.37
C HIS A 373 -0.93 -15.44 -10.49
N ASP A 374 -1.24 -16.56 -11.12
CA ASP A 374 -1.57 -17.82 -10.48
C ASP A 374 -0.32 -18.54 -9.96
N THR A 375 -0.46 -19.70 -9.32
CA THR A 375 0.69 -20.49 -8.89
C THR A 375 0.38 -21.97 -8.80
N SER A 376 1.34 -22.81 -9.16
CA SER A 376 1.30 -24.25 -8.89
C SER A 376 1.46 -24.57 -7.39
N SER A 377 1.90 -23.62 -6.56
CA SER A 377 2.14 -23.81 -5.13
C SER A 377 1.01 -23.21 -4.27
N ARG A 378 -0.13 -23.91 -4.19
CA ARG A 378 -1.34 -23.43 -3.48
C ARG A 378 -1.25 -23.44 -1.96
N ALA A 379 -0.41 -24.30 -1.37
CA ALA A 379 -0.35 -24.51 0.09
C ALA A 379 -0.01 -23.25 0.90
N THR A 380 0.58 -22.22 0.30
CA THR A 380 0.90 -20.97 0.99
C THR A 380 -0.35 -20.15 1.32
N PHE A 381 -1.46 -20.30 0.58
CA PHE A 381 -2.67 -19.51 0.83
C PHE A 381 -3.35 -19.86 2.16
N SER A 382 -3.16 -21.08 2.68
CA SER A 382 -3.69 -21.47 4.00
C SER A 382 -2.89 -20.86 5.16
N ARG A 383 -1.70 -20.30 4.91
CA ARG A 383 -0.86 -19.70 5.95
C ARG A 383 -1.35 -18.29 6.28
N TYR A 384 -1.17 -17.89 7.54
CA TYR A 384 -1.42 -16.51 7.94
C TYR A 384 -0.34 -15.56 7.41
N ALA A 385 0.93 -15.93 7.57
CA ALA A 385 2.06 -15.21 6.98
C ALA A 385 2.25 -15.63 5.51
N ARG A 386 2.02 -14.69 4.57
CA ARG A 386 2.03 -14.93 3.12
C ARG A 386 2.99 -14.01 2.35
N MET A 387 4.06 -13.56 3.00
CA MET A 387 5.11 -12.74 2.38
C MET A 387 6.33 -13.62 2.09
N VAL A 388 6.25 -14.40 1.01
CA VAL A 388 7.25 -15.44 0.68
C VAL A 388 7.62 -15.49 -0.81
N SER A 389 7.11 -14.57 -1.64
CA SER A 389 7.45 -14.51 -3.07
C SER A 389 8.72 -13.68 -3.32
N HIS A 390 9.16 -13.65 -4.59
CA HIS A 390 10.25 -12.81 -5.08
C HIS A 390 9.71 -11.47 -5.66
N GLY A 391 8.82 -10.79 -4.94
CA GLY A 391 8.23 -9.51 -5.33
C GLY A 391 6.91 -9.60 -6.11
N CYS A 392 6.70 -10.62 -6.95
CA CYS A 392 5.42 -10.84 -7.65
C CYS A 392 4.27 -11.21 -6.71
N VAL A 393 3.02 -10.92 -7.11
CA VAL A 393 1.83 -11.20 -6.31
C VAL A 393 1.13 -12.45 -6.84
N ARG A 394 1.07 -13.51 -6.03
CA ARG A 394 0.35 -14.75 -6.37
C ARG A 394 -1.07 -14.69 -5.84
N LEU A 395 -2.04 -15.16 -6.61
CA LEU A 395 -3.46 -15.06 -6.29
C LEU A 395 -4.08 -16.43 -5.96
N GLU A 396 -4.95 -16.45 -4.95
CA GLU A 396 -5.62 -17.68 -4.51
C GLU A 396 -6.63 -18.18 -5.56
N ARG A 397 -7.39 -17.26 -6.17
CA ARG A 397 -8.46 -17.55 -7.14
C ARG A 397 -8.36 -16.68 -8.41
N PRO A 398 -7.28 -16.82 -9.21
CA PRO A 398 -7.05 -15.95 -10.35
C PRO A 398 -7.97 -16.21 -11.54
N VAL A 399 -8.56 -17.41 -11.66
CA VAL A 399 -9.53 -17.72 -12.72
C VAL A 399 -10.81 -16.91 -12.51
N ASP A 400 -11.40 -16.95 -11.30
CA ASP A 400 -12.55 -16.13 -10.92
C ASP A 400 -12.33 -14.64 -11.21
N LEU A 401 -11.11 -14.14 -10.94
CA LEU A 401 -10.76 -12.74 -11.21
C LEU A 401 -10.66 -12.46 -12.72
N ALA A 402 -10.15 -13.41 -13.51
CA ALA A 402 -10.05 -13.26 -14.95
C ALA A 402 -11.42 -13.22 -15.62
N GLU A 403 -12.33 -14.12 -15.22
CA GLU A 403 -13.72 -14.16 -15.69
C GLU A 403 -14.47 -12.87 -15.34
N LEU A 404 -14.30 -12.37 -14.11
CA LEU A 404 -14.89 -11.11 -13.69
C LEU A 404 -14.33 -9.90 -14.46
N ALA A 405 -13.03 -9.90 -14.76
CA ALA A 405 -12.37 -8.84 -15.52
C ALA A 405 -12.76 -8.84 -17.01
N LEU A 406 -13.10 -10.01 -17.57
CA LEU A 406 -13.51 -10.18 -18.97
C LEU A 406 -15.02 -10.07 -19.18
N THR A 407 -15.79 -9.84 -18.10
CA THR A 407 -17.25 -9.68 -18.18
C THR A 407 -17.62 -8.57 -19.17
N GLY A 408 -18.54 -8.86 -20.09
CA GLY A 408 -18.99 -7.95 -21.13
C GLY A 408 -18.22 -8.07 -22.46
N ASP A 409 -17.18 -8.90 -22.53
CA ASP A 409 -16.59 -9.34 -23.79
C ASP A 409 -17.23 -10.66 -24.23
N ALA A 410 -18.05 -10.61 -25.30
CA ALA A 410 -18.78 -11.77 -25.84
C ALA A 410 -17.87 -12.97 -26.18
N LYS A 411 -16.56 -12.75 -26.41
CA LYS A 411 -15.59 -13.82 -26.66
C LYS A 411 -15.27 -14.66 -25.42
N TRP A 412 -15.43 -14.07 -24.23
CA TRP A 412 -14.98 -14.63 -22.96
C TRP A 412 -16.13 -14.95 -21.99
N GLU A 413 -17.37 -15.01 -22.50
CA GLU A 413 -18.55 -15.40 -21.74
C GLU A 413 -18.64 -16.91 -21.48
N GLY A 414 -19.44 -17.30 -20.49
CA GLY A 414 -19.60 -18.70 -20.08
C GLY A 414 -18.28 -19.35 -19.68
N ASP A 415 -18.04 -20.58 -20.14
CA ASP A 415 -16.86 -21.37 -19.78
C ASP A 415 -15.63 -21.07 -20.67
N ALA A 416 -15.63 -19.99 -21.46
CA ALA A 416 -14.59 -19.71 -22.45
C ALA A 416 -13.18 -19.59 -21.85
N VAL A 417 -13.05 -19.01 -20.66
CA VAL A 417 -11.76 -18.93 -19.95
C VAL A 417 -11.27 -20.32 -19.57
N GLN A 418 -12.15 -21.16 -18.99
CA GLN A 418 -11.82 -22.52 -18.61
C GLN A 418 -11.50 -23.39 -19.85
N ALA A 419 -12.25 -23.27 -20.92
CA ALA A 419 -11.96 -23.97 -22.18
C ALA A 419 -10.59 -23.59 -22.77
N ALA A 420 -10.21 -22.30 -22.70
CA ALA A 420 -8.88 -21.85 -23.11
C ALA A 420 -7.78 -22.39 -22.19
N ILE A 421 -8.04 -22.49 -20.89
CA ILE A 421 -7.15 -23.18 -19.94
C ILE A 421 -6.97 -24.63 -20.39
N ASP A 422 -8.04 -25.39 -20.55
CA ASP A 422 -8.03 -26.83 -20.85
C ASP A 422 -7.37 -27.15 -22.19
N LYS A 423 -7.51 -26.28 -23.19
CA LYS A 423 -6.81 -26.40 -24.47
C LYS A 423 -5.28 -26.36 -24.32
N GLY A 424 -4.76 -25.69 -23.30
CA GLY A 424 -3.33 -25.65 -22.97
C GLY A 424 -2.48 -24.65 -23.77
N ASP A 425 -3.03 -24.08 -24.86
CA ASP A 425 -2.37 -23.03 -25.63
C ASP A 425 -2.23 -21.74 -24.82
N THR A 426 -1.13 -21.01 -25.00
CA THR A 426 -1.00 -19.65 -24.45
C THR A 426 -1.90 -18.70 -25.24
N VAL A 427 -2.85 -18.07 -24.55
CA VAL A 427 -3.76 -17.08 -25.14
C VAL A 427 -3.64 -15.77 -24.39
N ARG A 428 -3.49 -14.66 -25.12
CA ARG A 428 -3.56 -13.31 -24.56
C ARG A 428 -4.92 -12.71 -24.82
N ALA A 429 -5.74 -12.61 -23.78
CA ALA A 429 -7.02 -11.90 -23.77
C ALA A 429 -6.76 -10.42 -23.49
N ARG A 430 -7.00 -9.54 -24.46
CA ARG A 430 -6.93 -8.08 -24.23
C ARG A 430 -8.19 -7.64 -23.51
N LEU A 431 -8.05 -6.79 -22.49
CA LEU A 431 -9.20 -6.21 -21.81
C LEU A 431 -9.78 -5.07 -22.67
N PRO A 432 -11.11 -5.05 -22.92
CA PRO A 432 -11.75 -3.95 -23.64
C PRO A 432 -11.54 -2.61 -22.94
N GLN A 433 -11.64 -2.60 -21.61
CA GLN A 433 -11.32 -1.47 -20.74
C GLN A 433 -10.23 -1.89 -19.75
N PRO A 434 -9.09 -1.19 -19.70
CA PRO A 434 -8.06 -1.49 -18.71
C PRO A 434 -8.59 -1.30 -17.28
N ILE A 435 -8.21 -2.21 -16.38
CA ILE A 435 -8.59 -2.14 -14.96
C ILE A 435 -7.42 -1.55 -14.17
N SER A 436 -7.64 -0.46 -13.44
CA SER A 436 -6.58 0.13 -12.62
C SER A 436 -6.13 -0.84 -11.53
N VAL A 437 -4.83 -0.92 -11.27
CA VAL A 437 -4.24 -1.75 -10.22
C VAL A 437 -3.38 -0.92 -9.30
N TYR A 438 -3.62 -1.06 -8.00
CA TYR A 438 -2.87 -0.41 -6.93
C TYR A 438 -2.24 -1.48 -6.05
N LEU A 439 -0.91 -1.45 -5.93
CA LEU A 439 -0.19 -2.23 -4.92
C LEU A 439 0.10 -1.29 -3.76
N LEU A 440 -0.55 -1.54 -2.63
CA LEU A 440 -0.59 -0.65 -1.47
C LEU A 440 -0.01 -1.34 -0.24
N TYR A 441 0.68 -0.62 0.63
CA TYR A 441 1.25 -1.19 1.85
C TYR A 441 0.53 -0.64 3.09
N TRP A 442 -0.63 -1.25 3.41
CA TRP A 442 -1.43 -0.83 4.57
C TRP A 442 -1.18 -1.74 5.77
N THR A 443 -0.45 -1.20 6.75
CA THR A 443 -0.13 -1.86 8.01
C THR A 443 -0.98 -1.33 9.18
N ALA A 444 -1.71 -0.24 8.98
CA ALA A 444 -2.78 0.23 9.86
C ALA A 444 -3.98 0.70 9.04
N PHE A 445 -5.17 0.28 9.45
CA PHE A 445 -6.44 0.71 8.88
C PHE A 445 -7.51 0.65 9.98
N ALA A 446 -8.48 1.55 9.93
CA ALA A 446 -9.47 1.69 10.99
C ALA A 446 -10.89 1.53 10.45
N SER A 447 -11.76 0.94 11.27
CA SER A 447 -13.20 0.92 11.00
C SER A 447 -13.84 2.28 11.29
N ALA A 448 -15.08 2.48 10.85
CA ALA A 448 -15.79 3.75 11.01
C ALA A 448 -15.81 4.27 12.46
N ASN A 449 -15.91 3.37 13.45
CA ASN A 449 -15.86 3.68 14.88
C ASN A 449 -14.45 4.05 15.42
N GLY A 450 -13.42 4.09 14.58
CA GLY A 450 -12.05 4.43 14.95
C GLY A 450 -11.22 3.28 15.53
N GLN A 451 -11.76 2.05 15.60
CA GLN A 451 -10.97 0.89 16.01
C GLN A 451 -9.93 0.56 14.94
N VAL A 452 -8.65 0.65 15.32
CA VAL A 452 -7.52 0.40 14.41
C VAL A 452 -7.17 -1.09 14.40
N SER A 453 -7.06 -1.65 13.20
CA SER A 453 -6.45 -2.94 12.93
C SER A 453 -5.05 -2.73 12.38
N PHE A 454 -4.14 -3.63 12.74
CA PHE A 454 -2.75 -3.57 12.32
C PHE A 454 -2.33 -4.82 11.58
N ARG A 455 -1.30 -4.70 10.76
CA ARG A 455 -0.53 -5.82 10.21
C ARG A 455 0.92 -5.65 10.62
N ALA A 456 1.66 -6.76 10.55
CA ALA A 456 3.11 -6.70 10.70
C ALA A 456 3.72 -5.77 9.63
N ASP A 457 4.83 -5.13 9.96
CA ASP A 457 5.64 -4.33 9.03
C ASP A 457 6.94 -5.08 8.70
N PRO A 458 6.89 -6.16 7.92
CA PRO A 458 8.07 -6.98 7.66
C PRO A 458 9.14 -6.27 6.83
N TYR A 459 8.81 -5.18 6.13
CA TYR A 459 9.78 -4.38 5.39
C TYR A 459 10.37 -3.22 6.21
N GLY A 460 9.89 -2.98 7.44
CA GLY A 460 10.34 -1.84 8.27
C GLY A 460 10.03 -0.47 7.66
N TRP A 461 9.03 -0.40 6.76
CA TRP A 461 8.70 0.80 6.02
C TRP A 461 7.88 1.80 6.82
N ASP A 462 7.14 1.37 7.85
CA ASP A 462 6.38 2.27 8.72
C ASP A 462 7.33 3.17 9.49
N ASP A 463 8.37 2.56 10.05
CA ASP A 463 9.34 3.27 10.86
C ASP A 463 10.15 4.24 10.02
N THR A 464 10.60 3.78 8.85
CA THR A 464 11.33 4.58 7.87
C THR A 464 10.49 5.77 7.41
N LEU A 465 9.21 5.54 7.08
CA LEU A 465 8.31 6.59 6.59
C LEU A 465 7.98 7.61 7.69
N ALA A 466 7.61 7.15 8.89
CA ALA A 466 7.31 8.04 10.01
C ALA A 466 8.50 8.95 10.35
N ASN A 467 9.73 8.42 10.30
CA ASN A 467 10.93 9.22 10.52
C ASN A 467 11.15 10.27 9.42
N LYS A 468 10.92 9.92 8.14
CA LYS A 468 11.01 10.88 7.02
C LYS A 468 9.95 11.99 7.13
N VAL A 469 8.70 11.65 7.48
CA VAL A 469 7.64 12.63 7.73
C VAL A 469 8.00 13.57 8.88
N ALA A 470 8.51 13.02 9.99
CA ALA A 470 8.94 13.81 11.14
C ALA A 470 10.15 14.72 10.83
N ALA A 471 11.11 14.24 10.03
CA ALA A 471 12.25 15.04 9.60
C ALA A 471 11.82 16.19 8.67
N SER A 472 10.88 15.93 7.75
CA SER A 472 10.28 16.95 6.89
C SER A 472 9.55 18.02 7.69
N ALA A 473 8.85 17.64 8.78
CA ALA A 473 8.20 18.58 9.70
C ALA A 473 9.14 19.64 10.28
N ARG A 474 10.42 19.29 10.47
CA ARG A 474 11.45 20.19 11.02
C ARG A 474 12.10 21.09 9.96
N ARG A 475 11.88 20.81 8.68
CA ARG A 475 12.37 21.63 7.56
C ARG A 475 11.42 22.79 7.23
N ALA A 476 10.17 22.75 7.69
CA ALA A 476 9.28 23.89 7.63
C ALA A 476 9.86 25.01 8.53
N PRO A 477 9.88 26.27 8.07
CA PRO A 477 10.51 27.35 8.81
C PRO A 477 9.85 27.48 10.19
N VAL A 478 10.64 27.20 11.24
CA VAL A 478 10.31 27.65 12.59
C VAL A 478 10.49 29.16 12.55
N VAL A 479 9.38 29.89 12.61
CA VAL A 479 9.42 31.35 12.77
C VAL A 479 9.96 31.61 14.17
N THR A 480 11.27 31.82 14.28
CA THR A 480 11.88 32.33 15.51
C THR A 480 11.44 33.77 15.65
N ALA A 481 10.60 34.05 16.65
CA ALA A 481 10.33 35.42 17.06
C ALA A 481 11.67 36.08 17.46
N SER A 482 12.19 36.95 16.61
CA SER A 482 13.29 37.83 16.99
C SER A 482 12.73 38.82 18.01
N VAL A 483 12.99 38.57 19.30
CA VAL A 483 12.83 39.58 20.33
C VAL A 483 13.93 40.62 20.09
N SER A 484 13.59 41.69 19.38
CA SER A 484 14.43 42.89 19.35
C SER A 484 14.35 43.52 20.73
N GLY A 485 15.34 43.21 21.58
CA GLY A 485 15.59 43.93 22.82
C GLY A 485 15.95 45.36 22.50
N GLY A 486 15.15 46.30 23.01
CA GLY A 486 15.49 47.71 23.03
C GLY A 486 16.65 47.95 24.01
N ALA A 487 17.58 48.80 23.57
CA ALA A 487 18.38 49.65 24.43
C ALA A 487 18.12 51.08 24.00
#